data_AF-A0A1C7ZAG6-F1
#
_entry.id   AF-A0A1C7ZAG6-F1
#
_cell.length_a   1.000
_cell.length_b   1.000
_cell.length_c   1.000
_cell.angle_alpha   90.00
_cell.angle_beta   90.00
_cell.angle_gamma   90.00
#
_symmetry.space_group_name_H-M   'P 1'
#
loop_
_entity.id
_entity.type
_entity.pdbx_description
1 polymer ?
#
loop_
_entity_poly.entity_id
_entity_poly.type
_entity_poly.pdbx_seq_one_letter_code
_entity_poly.pdbx_strand_id
1 'polypeptide(L)'
;MAGYAQAGPEVTITFKNNSDSKAIYDVVGSSAYSYTEANPKPMPEVQAHESDVYRVRGAQSPDVTIVVFQYKMGAKTCKFTTSYLKLPSRSGTVPKWNKSEQSLGGARCEARITGTDFATHDWAVEFSMK
;
A
#
# COMPACT_ATOMS: atom_id res chain seq x y z
N MET A 1 -26.80 -5.63 -20.37
CA MET A 1 -25.34 -5.63 -20.64
C MET A 1 -24.63 -5.65 -19.30
N ALA A 2 -23.83 -6.67 -19.03
CA ALA A 2 -23.02 -6.75 -17.82
C ALA A 2 -22.02 -5.59 -17.83
N GLY A 3 -22.15 -4.66 -16.89
CA GLY A 3 -21.13 -3.64 -16.66
C GLY A 3 -19.90 -4.35 -16.12
N TYR A 4 -18.90 -4.58 -16.96
CA TYR A 4 -17.60 -5.01 -16.49
C TYR A 4 -17.05 -3.85 -15.64
N ALA A 5 -17.16 -3.97 -14.32
CA ALA A 5 -16.40 -3.14 -13.40
C ALA A 5 -14.93 -3.44 -13.70
N GLN A 6 -14.29 -2.57 -14.47
CA GLN A 6 -12.88 -2.73 -14.81
C GLN A 6 -12.09 -2.44 -13.55
N ALA A 7 -11.49 -3.48 -12.97
CA ALA A 7 -10.69 -3.34 -11.77
C ALA A 7 -9.53 -2.36 -12.00
N GLY A 8 -9.19 -1.61 -10.97
CA GLY A 8 -8.01 -0.77 -10.91
C GLY A 8 -6.71 -1.57 -10.97
N PRO A 9 -5.59 -0.90 -11.27
CA PRO A 9 -4.28 -1.52 -11.22
C PRO A 9 -4.01 -2.14 -9.85
N GLU A 10 -3.25 -3.24 -9.87
CA GLU A 10 -2.85 -3.98 -8.69
C GLU A 10 -1.56 -3.41 -8.12
N VAL A 11 -1.52 -3.24 -6.80
CA VAL A 11 -0.30 -2.89 -6.09
C VAL A 11 0.24 -4.08 -5.34
N THR A 12 1.52 -4.38 -5.53
CA THR A 12 2.27 -5.34 -4.72
C THR A 12 2.95 -4.59 -3.58
N ILE A 13 2.61 -4.93 -2.35
CA ILE A 13 3.12 -4.31 -1.14
C ILE A 13 4.09 -5.28 -0.48
N THR A 14 5.31 -4.81 -0.25
CA THR A 14 6.31 -5.49 0.58
C THR A 14 6.51 -4.66 1.83
N PHE A 15 6.06 -5.15 2.98
CA PHE A 15 6.36 -4.54 4.26
C PHE A 15 7.56 -5.24 4.89
N LYS A 16 8.56 -4.47 5.36
CA LYS A 16 9.76 -4.96 6.02
C LYS A 16 9.83 -4.45 7.45
N ASN A 17 9.88 -5.37 8.41
CA ASN A 17 10.13 -5.01 9.79
C ASN A 17 11.63 -5.05 10.07
N ASN A 18 12.32 -3.92 9.89
CA ASN A 18 13.77 -3.80 10.13
C ASN A 18 14.10 -3.44 11.59
N SER A 19 13.18 -3.71 12.51
CA SER A 19 13.34 -3.44 13.93
C SER A 19 13.53 -4.74 14.72
N ASP A 20 13.90 -4.59 15.99
CA ASP A 20 14.04 -5.70 16.94
C ASP A 20 12.73 -6.08 17.66
N SER A 21 11.60 -5.50 17.24
CA SER A 21 10.27 -5.75 17.82
C SER A 21 9.32 -6.27 16.76
N LYS A 22 8.30 -7.03 17.15
CA LYS A 22 7.25 -7.45 16.20
C LYS A 22 6.36 -6.27 15.80
N ALA A 23 6.01 -6.20 14.52
CA ALA A 23 5.07 -5.25 13.96
C ALA A 23 3.69 -5.88 13.82
N ILE A 24 2.65 -5.17 14.25
CA ILE A 24 1.27 -5.64 14.22
C ILE A 24 0.51 -4.87 13.14
N TYR A 25 -0.14 -5.57 12.23
CA TYR A 25 -1.02 -4.93 11.23
C TYR A 25 -2.27 -4.39 11.94
N ASP A 26 -2.48 -3.08 11.82
CA ASP A 26 -3.55 -2.39 12.52
C ASP A 26 -4.66 -1.97 11.55
N VAL A 27 -5.80 -2.63 11.66
CA VAL A 27 -6.99 -2.38 10.83
C VAL A 27 -7.82 -1.27 11.46
N VAL A 28 -7.52 -0.01 11.12
CA VAL A 28 -8.20 1.18 11.63
C VAL A 28 -8.56 2.16 10.52
N GLY A 29 -9.80 2.67 10.54
CA GLY A 29 -10.28 3.66 9.58
C GLY A 29 -10.09 3.21 8.13
N SER A 30 -9.35 4.00 7.34
CA SER A 30 -9.14 3.74 5.91
C SER A 30 -8.36 2.45 5.60
N SER A 31 -7.61 1.87 6.56
CA SER A 31 -6.90 0.61 6.33
C SER A 31 -7.78 -0.62 6.28
N ALA A 32 -9.03 -0.51 6.76
CA ALA A 32 -10.04 -1.57 6.63
C ALA A 32 -10.33 -1.90 5.16
N TYR A 33 -10.49 -0.87 4.32
CA TYR A 33 -10.75 -1.08 2.89
C TYR A 33 -9.59 -1.77 2.18
N SER A 34 -8.36 -1.37 2.48
CA SER A 34 -7.19 -2.03 1.88
C SER A 34 -7.03 -3.47 2.37
N TYR A 35 -7.40 -3.74 3.62
CA TYR A 35 -7.39 -5.09 4.17
C TYR A 35 -8.44 -5.99 3.51
N THR A 36 -9.65 -5.50 3.20
CA THR A 36 -10.67 -6.31 2.51
C THR A 36 -10.27 -6.67 1.08
N GLU A 37 -9.61 -5.76 0.38
CA GLU A 37 -9.16 -5.96 -1.01
C GLU A 37 -7.79 -6.66 -1.12
N ALA A 38 -7.12 -6.93 0.00
CA ALA A 38 -5.82 -7.60 0.00
C ALA A 38 -5.92 -9.12 -0.25
N ASN A 39 -5.03 -9.64 -1.10
CA ASN A 39 -4.84 -11.06 -1.35
C ASN A 39 -3.36 -11.42 -1.62
N PRO A 40 -2.73 -12.32 -0.84
CA PRO A 40 -3.22 -12.87 0.43
C PRO A 40 -3.47 -11.75 1.46
N LYS A 41 -4.16 -12.07 2.56
CA LYS A 41 -4.34 -11.10 3.64
C LYS A 41 -2.98 -10.76 4.26
N PRO A 42 -2.73 -9.49 4.64
CA PRO A 42 -1.52 -9.11 5.36
C PRO A 42 -1.39 -9.94 6.63
N MET A 43 -0.15 -10.28 6.97
CA MET A 43 0.13 -10.99 8.21
C MET A 43 -0.32 -10.12 9.40
N PRO A 44 -1.09 -10.67 10.35
CA PRO A 44 -1.51 -9.91 11.52
C PRO A 44 -0.31 -9.47 12.38
N GLU A 45 0.77 -10.25 12.36
CA GLU A 45 2.05 -9.94 13.00
C GLU A 45 3.21 -10.29 12.06
N VAL A 46 4.18 -9.38 11.96
CA VAL A 46 5.43 -9.56 11.22
C VAL A 46 6.57 -9.52 12.23
N GLN A 47 7.34 -10.61 12.36
CA GLN A 47 8.39 -10.70 13.37
C GLN A 47 9.54 -9.72 13.08
N ALA A 48 10.40 -9.53 14.07
CA ALA A 48 11.62 -8.74 13.92
C ALA A 48 12.46 -9.28 12.74
N HIS A 49 12.93 -8.38 11.88
CA HIS A 49 13.72 -8.68 10.68
C HIS A 49 13.01 -9.53 9.62
N GLU A 50 11.69 -9.70 9.73
CA GLU A 50 10.87 -10.37 8.72
C GLU A 50 10.17 -9.40 7.78
N SER A 51 9.55 -9.94 6.74
CA SER A 51 8.80 -9.18 5.74
C SER A 51 7.49 -9.87 5.40
N ASP A 52 6.49 -9.06 5.08
CA ASP A 52 5.20 -9.51 4.58
C ASP A 52 5.00 -8.99 3.15
N VAL A 53 4.39 -9.83 2.30
CA VAL A 53 4.12 -9.50 0.90
C VAL A 53 2.68 -9.84 0.59
N TYR A 54 1.92 -8.81 0.24
CA TYR A 54 0.53 -8.94 -0.16
C TYR A 54 0.21 -8.01 -1.31
N ARG A 55 -0.90 -8.28 -1.99
CA ARG A 55 -1.34 -7.48 -3.13
C ARG A 55 -2.69 -6.91 -2.85
N VAL A 56 -2.93 -5.67 -3.28
CA VAL A 56 -4.22 -5.00 -3.15
C VAL A 56 -4.63 -4.55 -4.52
N ARG A 57 -5.82 -4.98 -4.97
CA ARG A 57 -6.38 -4.54 -6.25
C ARG A 57 -7.44 -3.47 -6.01
N GLY A 58 -7.37 -2.37 -6.75
CA GLY A 58 -8.38 -1.32 -6.64
C GLY A 58 -9.73 -1.82 -7.15
N ALA A 59 -10.72 -2.00 -6.27
CA ALA A 59 -12.06 -2.44 -6.69
C ALA A 59 -12.90 -1.33 -7.36
N GLN A 60 -12.50 -0.05 -7.19
CA GLN A 60 -13.41 1.08 -7.41
C GLN A 60 -13.25 1.80 -8.76
N SER A 61 -12.06 1.76 -9.39
CA SER A 61 -11.84 2.47 -10.65
C SER A 61 -10.57 2.00 -11.39
N PRO A 62 -10.58 1.92 -12.74
CA PRO A 62 -9.38 1.70 -13.54
C PRO A 62 -8.40 2.88 -13.48
N ASP A 63 -8.88 4.08 -13.12
CA ASP A 63 -8.09 5.31 -13.17
C ASP A 63 -7.54 5.74 -11.81
N VAL A 64 -8.10 5.21 -10.71
CA VAL A 64 -7.70 5.59 -9.35
C VAL A 64 -7.65 4.35 -8.47
N THR A 65 -6.50 4.13 -7.82
CA THR A 65 -6.36 3.14 -6.76
C THR A 65 -5.67 3.80 -5.58
N ILE A 66 -6.25 3.72 -4.40
CA ILE A 66 -5.68 4.28 -3.17
C ILE A 66 -5.64 3.16 -2.15
N VAL A 67 -4.46 2.92 -1.60
CA VAL A 67 -4.21 1.88 -0.61
C VAL A 67 -3.59 2.52 0.62
N VAL A 68 -4.22 2.28 1.76
CA VAL A 68 -3.82 2.80 3.06
C VAL A 68 -3.68 1.64 4.00
N PHE A 69 -2.58 1.56 4.73
CA PHE A 69 -2.41 0.53 5.75
C PHE A 69 -1.52 1.04 6.87
N GLN A 70 -1.55 0.36 8.01
CA GLN A 70 -0.90 0.82 9.21
C GLN A 70 -0.29 -0.36 9.97
N TYR A 71 0.90 -0.13 10.52
CA TYR A 71 1.59 -1.05 11.41
C TYR A 71 1.91 -0.38 12.74
N LYS A 72 1.83 -1.16 13.82
CA LYS A 72 2.13 -0.72 15.19
C LYS A 72 3.23 -1.57 15.81
N MET A 73 4.09 -0.92 16.59
CA MET A 73 5.10 -1.54 17.44
C MET A 73 5.09 -0.87 18.82
N GLY A 74 4.33 -1.44 19.76
CA GLY A 74 4.08 -0.80 21.04
C GLY A 74 3.44 0.58 20.87
N ALA A 75 4.14 1.64 21.28
CA ALA A 75 3.69 3.03 21.12
C ALA A 75 4.03 3.65 19.74
N LYS A 76 4.88 3.00 18.94
CA LYS A 76 5.30 3.47 17.61
C LYS A 76 4.27 3.04 16.57
N THR A 77 3.87 3.94 15.68
CA THR A 77 2.94 3.62 14.59
C THR A 77 3.45 4.17 13.26
N CYS A 78 3.40 3.36 12.21
CA CYS A 78 3.65 3.78 10.84
C CYS A 78 2.38 3.61 10.03
N LYS A 79 1.87 4.72 9.48
CA LYS A 79 0.78 4.69 8.51
C LYS A 79 1.35 4.96 7.12
N PHE A 80 1.04 4.08 6.19
CA PHE A 80 1.49 4.16 4.82
C PHE A 80 0.31 4.39 3.89
N THR A 81 0.54 5.16 2.85
CA THR A 81 -0.42 5.41 1.80
C THR A 81 0.29 5.35 0.46
N THR A 82 -0.26 4.59 -0.47
CA THR A 82 0.17 4.59 -1.87
C THR A 82 -1.04 4.77 -2.76
N SER A 83 -0.86 5.49 -3.85
CA SER A 83 -1.93 5.69 -4.81
C SER A 83 -1.43 5.71 -6.24
N TYR A 84 -2.31 5.24 -7.11
CA TYR A 84 -2.25 5.40 -8.54
C TYR A 84 -3.35 6.36 -8.98
N LEU A 85 -2.99 7.31 -9.84
CA LEU A 85 -3.88 8.30 -10.41
C LEU A 85 -3.59 8.43 -11.91
N LYS A 86 -4.60 8.17 -12.73
CA LYS A 86 -4.60 8.37 -14.18
C LYS A 86 -5.46 9.59 -14.49
N LEU A 87 -4.88 10.78 -14.34
CA LEU A 87 -5.62 12.03 -14.53
C LEU A 87 -5.45 12.55 -15.97
N PRO A 88 -6.53 13.05 -16.61
CA PRO A 88 -6.41 13.78 -17.87
C PRO A 88 -5.65 15.08 -17.63
N SER A 89 -4.59 15.31 -18.42
CA SER A 89 -3.83 16.56 -18.42
C SER A 89 -3.94 17.25 -19.79
N ARG A 90 -3.58 18.54 -19.87
CA ARG A 90 -3.60 19.30 -21.13
C ARG A 90 -2.72 18.68 -22.23
N SER A 91 -1.73 17.86 -21.86
CA SER A 91 -0.81 17.17 -22.78
C SER A 91 -1.10 15.67 -22.93
N GLY A 92 -2.25 15.18 -22.44
CA GLY A 92 -2.64 13.76 -22.47
C GLY A 92 -2.84 13.16 -21.08
N THR A 93 -3.21 11.88 -21.00
CA THR A 93 -3.41 11.19 -19.72
C THR A 93 -2.08 10.63 -19.22
N VAL A 94 -1.58 11.14 -18.09
CA VAL A 94 -0.28 10.72 -17.54
C VAL A 94 -0.51 9.94 -16.24
N PRO A 95 -0.12 8.65 -16.16
CA PRO A 95 -0.23 7.88 -14.94
C PRO A 95 0.74 8.40 -13.88
N LYS A 96 0.28 8.50 -12.63
CA LYS A 96 1.08 8.99 -11.50
C LYS A 96 0.95 8.03 -10.33
N TRP A 97 2.09 7.56 -9.83
CA TRP A 97 2.19 6.78 -8.61
C TRP A 97 2.72 7.66 -7.48
N ASN A 98 2.01 7.66 -6.35
CA ASN A 98 2.39 8.40 -5.16
C ASN A 98 2.56 7.44 -3.99
N LYS A 99 3.41 7.87 -3.06
CA LYS A 99 3.66 7.20 -1.78
C LYS A 99 3.77 8.26 -0.71
N SER A 100 3.33 7.91 0.49
CA SER A 100 3.44 8.74 1.68
C SER A 100 3.52 7.84 2.91
N GLU A 101 4.29 8.27 3.88
CA GLU A 101 4.51 7.62 5.15
C GLU A 101 4.31 8.63 6.28
N GLN A 102 3.66 8.17 7.35
CA GLN A 102 3.45 8.95 8.55
C GLN A 102 3.99 8.19 9.75
N SER A 103 5.01 8.78 10.36
CA SER A 103 5.66 8.29 11.58
C SER A 103 5.01 8.90 12.81
N LEU A 104 4.50 8.07 13.72
CA LEU A 104 3.90 8.48 14.99
C LEU A 104 4.61 7.82 16.17
N GLY A 105 4.67 8.51 17.31
CA GLY A 105 5.28 7.97 18.54
C GLY A 105 6.78 7.70 18.43
N GLY A 106 7.50 8.41 17.55
CA GLY A 106 8.93 8.23 17.32
C GLY A 106 9.31 7.03 16.43
N ALA A 107 8.34 6.48 15.68
CA ALA A 107 8.61 5.48 14.65
C ALA A 107 9.54 6.04 13.56
N ARG A 108 10.35 5.19 12.93
CA ARG A 108 11.02 5.52 11.66
C ARG A 108 10.44 4.65 10.56
N CYS A 109 9.67 5.28 9.68
CA CYS A 109 9.01 4.65 8.55
C CYS A 109 9.68 5.13 7.25
N GLU A 110 9.81 4.25 6.27
CA GLU A 110 10.29 4.61 4.94
C GLU A 110 9.39 3.97 3.88
N ALA A 111 9.08 4.71 2.82
CA ALA A 111 8.32 4.21 1.67
C ALA A 111 9.13 4.36 0.38
N ARG A 112 9.13 3.32 -0.44
CA ARG A 112 9.82 3.30 -1.73
C ARG A 112 8.97 2.63 -2.79
N ILE A 113 8.85 3.24 -3.97
CA ILE A 113 8.33 2.55 -5.16
C ILE A 113 9.50 1.76 -5.75
N THR A 114 9.32 0.45 -5.88
CA THR A 114 10.35 -0.48 -6.37
C THR A 114 10.18 -0.81 -7.85
N GLY A 115 8.98 -0.65 -8.40
CA GLY A 115 8.72 -0.82 -9.83
C GLY A 115 7.34 -0.30 -10.23
N THR A 116 7.20 0.05 -11.50
CA THR A 116 5.94 0.49 -12.13
C THR A 116 5.85 -0.11 -13.52
N ASP A 117 4.73 -0.72 -13.87
CA ASP A 117 4.43 -1.19 -15.21
C ASP A 117 3.58 -0.13 -15.93
N PHE A 118 4.06 0.42 -17.05
CA PHE A 118 3.32 1.47 -17.79
C PHE A 118 2.25 0.91 -18.74
N ALA A 119 2.25 -0.40 -19.01
CA ALA A 119 1.24 -1.06 -19.84
C ALA A 119 0.03 -1.48 -19.00
N THR A 120 0.25 -2.12 -17.85
CA THR A 120 -0.84 -2.56 -16.95
C THR A 120 -1.18 -1.53 -15.87
N HIS A 121 -0.27 -0.60 -15.59
CA HIS A 121 -0.32 0.37 -14.50
C HIS A 121 -0.11 -0.21 -13.10
N ASP A 122 0.18 -1.51 -13.02
CA ASP A 122 0.52 -2.17 -11.76
C ASP A 122 1.83 -1.62 -11.21
N TRP A 123 1.98 -1.66 -9.89
CA TRP A 123 3.21 -1.17 -9.27
C TRP A 123 3.58 -1.96 -8.03
N ALA A 124 4.86 -1.86 -7.68
CA ALA A 124 5.42 -2.47 -6.50
C ALA A 124 5.96 -1.39 -5.57
N VAL A 125 5.67 -1.55 -4.29
CA VAL A 125 6.10 -0.64 -3.22
C VAL A 125 6.68 -1.45 -2.07
N GLU A 126 7.77 -0.94 -1.55
CA GLU A 126 8.42 -1.44 -0.35
C GLU A 126 8.27 -0.40 0.75
N PHE A 127 7.80 -0.85 1.90
CA PHE A 127 7.67 -0.05 3.10
C PHE A 127 8.47 -0.69 4.21
N SER A 128 9.23 0.11 4.94
CA SER A 128 10.00 -0.41 6.06
C SER A 128 9.74 0.37 7.33
N MET A 129 9.88 -0.33 8.45
CA MET A 129 9.74 0.24 9.79
C MET A 129 10.93 -0.14 10.67
N LYS A 130 11.45 0.82 11.45
CA LYS A 130 12.58 0.68 12.37
C LYS A 130 12.30 1.34 13.73
#